data_AF-A0AAN9D3D7-F1
#
_entry.id   AF-A0AAN9D3D7-F1
#
_cell.length_a   1.000
_cell.length_b   1.000
_cell.length_c   1.000
_cell.angle_alpha   90.00
_cell.angle_beta   90.00
_cell.angle_gamma   90.00
#
_symmetry.space_group_name_H-M   'P 1'
#
loop_
_entity.id
_entity.type
_entity.pdbx_description
1 polymer ?
#
loop_
_entity_poly.entity_id
_entity_poly.type
_entity_poly.pdbx_seq_one_letter_code
_entity_poly.pdbx_strand_id
1 'polypeptide(L)'
;MSNVGLLLRLLQLQRKQKNMCNLTLCVLLILTCSCSSLSLCPAHCSCESTVVNCVSQNLSSIPQPLPENITTLNLSGNNIRILNNESFPKPLEHLTHLYVSGSQMEQLDSMVFKNLPSLRLLDLSNNRISEFNVEALPQDNKIEVLNLSTSLYNHSYMGVFANLFKRSLSKVSHLDLSNNDLVFLPEGIFTDLSDLTVLDLRNNTLVSFGNDTFVNPTLKELDLRDNALKVLSNVTLAELSLIPDLRVSLAGNPWRCDCDIEDMLIWLERHDFVVDKLNLTCSFPKELKNAPLLHLEQPHLPCWSNNGDVDRALEPSYVFLGMVLALIGVIFLLVLYLNRKGIKKWIYNIRDACRDHMEGYHYRYEINSDPRLANLSLNSDV
;
A
#
# COMPACT_ATOMS: atom_id res chain seq x y z
N MET A 1 -17.92 -9.67 -98.97
CA MET A 1 -17.88 -8.77 -97.79
C MET A 1 -18.21 -9.55 -96.49
N SER A 2 -17.50 -10.63 -96.14
CA SER A 2 -17.92 -11.53 -95.02
C SER A 2 -16.88 -11.80 -93.93
N ASN A 3 -15.64 -11.31 -94.02
CA ASN A 3 -14.59 -11.68 -93.04
C ASN A 3 -14.25 -10.60 -91.99
N VAL A 4 -14.73 -9.36 -92.14
CA VAL A 4 -14.41 -8.28 -91.18
C VAL A 4 -15.36 -8.31 -89.96
N GLY A 5 -16.62 -8.70 -90.15
CA GLY A 5 -17.62 -8.78 -89.07
C GLY A 5 -17.37 -9.90 -88.06
N LEU A 6 -16.79 -11.03 -88.50
CA LEU A 6 -16.46 -12.16 -87.63
C LEU A 6 -15.24 -11.86 -86.75
N LEU A 7 -14.24 -11.18 -87.29
CA LEU A 7 -13.03 -10.77 -86.56
C LEU A 7 -13.35 -9.74 -85.47
N LEU A 8 -14.24 -8.78 -85.74
CA LEU A 8 -14.69 -7.82 -84.73
C LEU A 8 -15.49 -8.49 -83.61
N ARG A 9 -16.35 -9.48 -83.94
CA ARG A 9 -17.10 -10.25 -82.93
C ARG A 9 -16.18 -11.12 -82.06
N LEU A 10 -15.16 -11.75 -82.64
CA LEU A 10 -14.14 -12.52 -81.90
C LEU A 10 -13.28 -11.62 -81.00
N LEU A 11 -12.88 -10.43 -81.47
CA LEU A 11 -12.15 -9.46 -80.66
C LEU A 11 -13.00 -8.91 -79.50
N GLN A 12 -14.30 -8.68 -79.71
CA GLN A 12 -15.20 -8.27 -78.62
C GLN A 12 -15.49 -9.41 -77.62
N LEU A 13 -15.60 -10.65 -78.07
CA LEU A 13 -15.73 -11.83 -77.20
C LEU A 13 -14.45 -12.05 -76.38
N GLN A 14 -13.26 -11.93 -76.97
CA GLN A 14 -12.00 -12.01 -76.22
C GLN A 14 -11.82 -10.86 -75.22
N ARG A 15 -12.28 -9.65 -75.53
CA ARG A 15 -12.25 -8.50 -74.60
C ARG A 15 -13.23 -8.67 -73.43
N LYS A 16 -14.42 -9.24 -73.68
CA LYS A 16 -15.38 -9.61 -72.62
C LYS A 16 -14.87 -10.74 -71.74
N GLN A 17 -14.19 -11.74 -72.33
CA GLN A 17 -13.64 -12.89 -71.61
C GLN A 17 -12.40 -12.52 -70.76
N LYS A 18 -11.53 -11.60 -71.22
CA LYS A 18 -10.44 -11.02 -70.41
C LYS A 18 -10.97 -10.19 -69.23
N ASN A 19 -12.03 -9.40 -69.43
CA ASN A 19 -12.61 -8.59 -68.36
C ASN A 19 -13.38 -9.44 -67.34
N MET A 20 -14.07 -10.51 -67.76
CA MET A 20 -14.69 -11.46 -66.83
C MET A 20 -13.65 -12.29 -66.06
N CYS A 21 -12.51 -12.66 -66.68
CA CYS A 21 -11.45 -13.41 -66.01
C CYS A 21 -10.69 -12.55 -64.99
N ASN A 22 -10.48 -11.25 -65.26
CA ASN A 22 -9.92 -10.32 -64.27
C ASN A 22 -10.89 -10.01 -63.14
N LEU A 23 -12.21 -9.92 -63.41
CA LEU A 23 -13.20 -9.70 -62.36
C LEU A 23 -13.37 -10.95 -61.48
N THR A 24 -13.38 -12.15 -62.06
CA THR A 24 -13.42 -13.40 -61.28
C THR A 24 -12.10 -13.68 -60.56
N LEU A 25 -10.94 -13.27 -61.09
CA LEU A 25 -9.65 -13.37 -60.39
C LEU A 25 -9.54 -12.34 -59.25
N CYS A 26 -10.03 -11.10 -59.44
CA CYS A 26 -10.15 -10.11 -58.35
C CYS A 26 -11.17 -10.56 -57.30
N VAL A 27 -12.31 -11.13 -57.71
CA VAL A 27 -13.32 -11.67 -56.77
C VAL A 27 -12.79 -12.92 -56.07
N LEU A 28 -12.00 -13.79 -56.74
CA LEU A 28 -11.29 -14.89 -56.09
C LEU A 28 -10.20 -14.39 -55.14
N LEU A 29 -9.43 -13.35 -55.48
CA LEU A 29 -8.43 -12.73 -54.60
C LEU A 29 -9.07 -12.02 -53.39
N ILE A 30 -10.29 -11.51 -53.55
CA ILE A 30 -11.10 -10.93 -52.45
C ILE A 30 -11.77 -12.05 -51.62
N LEU A 31 -12.09 -13.22 -52.21
CA LEU A 31 -12.66 -14.39 -51.52
C LEU A 31 -11.62 -15.34 -50.91
N THR A 32 -10.36 -15.30 -51.36
CA THR A 32 -9.23 -16.01 -50.72
C THR A 32 -8.45 -15.13 -49.75
N CYS A 33 -8.85 -13.86 -49.59
CA CYS A 33 -8.63 -13.16 -48.34
C CYS A 33 -9.68 -13.66 -47.34
N SER A 34 -9.60 -14.95 -46.98
CA SER A 34 -10.03 -15.40 -45.67
C SER A 34 -9.36 -14.44 -44.71
N CYS A 35 -10.15 -13.51 -44.19
CA CYS A 35 -9.78 -12.58 -43.15
C CYS A 35 -9.42 -13.46 -41.97
N SER A 36 -8.16 -13.89 -41.93
CA SER A 36 -7.48 -14.22 -40.70
C SER A 36 -7.65 -12.93 -39.93
N SER A 37 -8.47 -12.96 -38.88
CA SER A 37 -8.79 -11.81 -38.03
C SER A 37 -7.55 -10.93 -37.96
N LEU A 38 -7.56 -9.80 -38.68
CA LEU A 38 -6.44 -8.89 -38.68
C LEU A 38 -6.48 -8.28 -37.28
N SER A 39 -5.84 -8.95 -36.32
CA SER A 39 -5.64 -8.47 -34.97
C SER A 39 -4.85 -7.19 -35.16
N LEU A 40 -5.56 -6.06 -35.22
CA LEU A 40 -4.93 -4.76 -35.31
C LEU A 40 -4.06 -4.64 -34.06
N CYS A 41 -2.76 -4.63 -34.28
CA CYS A 41 -1.82 -4.35 -33.21
C CYS A 41 -1.97 -2.88 -32.83
N PRO A 42 -2.02 -2.53 -31.53
CA PRO A 42 -2.06 -1.13 -31.14
C PRO A 42 -0.84 -0.38 -31.66
N ALA A 43 -1.02 0.91 -31.97
CA ALA A 43 0.08 1.76 -32.38
C ALA A 43 1.19 1.77 -31.31
N HIS A 44 2.45 1.81 -31.76
CA HIS A 44 3.64 1.77 -30.90
C HIS A 44 3.87 0.43 -30.16
N CYS A 45 3.03 -0.57 -30.36
CA CYS A 45 3.22 -1.90 -29.79
C CYS A 45 3.71 -2.91 -30.82
N SER A 46 4.34 -3.98 -30.32
CA SER A 46 4.66 -5.18 -31.08
C SER A 46 3.72 -6.31 -30.68
N CYS A 47 3.12 -6.98 -31.67
CA CYS A 47 2.21 -8.09 -31.42
C CYS A 47 2.78 -9.38 -32.02
N GLU A 48 2.94 -10.39 -31.17
CA GLU A 48 3.43 -11.71 -31.56
C GLU A 48 2.47 -12.78 -31.03
N SER A 49 1.81 -13.50 -31.95
CA SER A 49 0.76 -14.47 -31.61
C SER A 49 -0.35 -13.85 -30.75
N THR A 50 -0.36 -14.14 -29.44
CA THR A 50 -1.34 -13.69 -28.45
C THR A 50 -0.72 -12.76 -27.41
N VAL A 51 0.50 -12.27 -27.66
CA VAL A 51 1.24 -11.36 -26.79
C VAL A 51 1.26 -9.97 -27.43
N VAL A 52 0.90 -8.96 -26.65
CA VAL A 52 1.04 -7.55 -27.04
C VAL A 52 2.06 -6.91 -26.12
N ASN A 53 3.14 -6.41 -26.71
CA ASN A 53 4.25 -5.80 -26.01
C ASN A 53 4.36 -4.31 -26.37
N CYS A 54 4.18 -3.45 -25.37
CA CYS A 54 4.19 -1.99 -25.49
C CYS A 54 5.16 -1.36 -24.47
N VAL A 55 6.29 -2.00 -24.22
CA VAL A 55 7.26 -1.55 -23.20
C VAL A 55 7.92 -0.23 -23.59
N SER A 56 8.00 0.71 -22.65
CA SER A 56 8.71 1.99 -22.77
C SER A 56 8.29 2.83 -23.98
N GLN A 57 7.00 2.84 -24.29
CA GLN A 57 6.42 3.58 -25.40
C GLN A 57 5.86 4.96 -24.99
N ASN A 58 6.13 5.38 -23.75
CA ASN A 58 5.65 6.65 -23.19
C ASN A 58 4.11 6.78 -23.22
N LEU A 59 3.40 5.67 -23.07
CA LEU A 59 1.94 5.63 -23.10
C LEU A 59 1.37 6.23 -21.82
N SER A 60 0.37 7.11 -21.93
CA SER A 60 -0.37 7.65 -20.79
C SER A 60 -1.63 6.84 -20.45
N SER A 61 -2.03 5.91 -21.32
CA SER A 61 -3.21 5.06 -21.17
C SER A 61 -3.02 3.73 -21.89
N ILE A 62 -3.91 2.77 -21.64
CA ILE A 62 -3.90 1.48 -22.34
C ILE A 62 -4.18 1.69 -23.83
N PRO A 63 -3.31 1.21 -24.74
CA PRO A 63 -3.43 1.48 -26.16
C PRO A 63 -4.57 0.64 -26.78
N GLN A 64 -5.26 1.21 -27.76
CA GLN A 64 -6.41 0.60 -28.43
C GLN A 64 -6.17 0.57 -29.96
N PRO A 65 -6.74 -0.41 -30.69
CA PRO A 65 -7.51 -1.55 -30.18
C PRO A 65 -6.61 -2.68 -29.67
N LEU A 66 -7.03 -3.37 -28.60
CA LEU A 66 -6.40 -4.62 -28.17
C LEU A 66 -6.99 -5.83 -28.93
N PRO A 67 -6.17 -6.82 -29.35
CA PRO A 67 -6.65 -8.07 -29.94
C PRO A 67 -7.54 -8.88 -28.98
N GLU A 68 -8.62 -9.49 -29.49
CA GLU A 68 -9.58 -10.26 -28.65
C GLU A 68 -8.97 -11.52 -28.03
N ASN A 69 -8.07 -12.20 -28.74
CA ASN A 69 -7.39 -13.42 -28.27
C ASN A 69 -6.09 -13.13 -27.52
N ILE A 70 -5.92 -11.92 -26.99
CA ILE A 70 -4.74 -11.56 -26.20
C ILE A 70 -4.68 -12.41 -24.93
N THR A 71 -3.49 -12.94 -24.66
CA THR A 71 -3.18 -13.73 -23.46
C THR A 71 -2.23 -13.00 -22.52
N THR A 72 -1.34 -12.20 -23.08
CA THR A 72 -0.35 -11.41 -22.33
C THR A 72 -0.32 -9.98 -22.86
N LEU A 73 -0.43 -9.03 -21.94
CA LEU A 73 -0.30 -7.60 -22.23
C LEU A 73 0.84 -7.03 -21.37
N ASN A 74 1.89 -6.55 -22.03
CA ASN A 74 3.02 -5.91 -21.36
C ASN A 74 3.05 -4.40 -21.65
N LEU A 75 2.76 -3.60 -20.63
CA LEU A 75 2.73 -2.14 -20.62
C LEU A 75 3.85 -1.56 -19.74
N SER A 76 4.89 -2.33 -19.44
CA SER A 76 5.92 -1.90 -18.47
C SER A 76 6.70 -0.67 -18.94
N GLY A 77 7.10 0.18 -18.00
CA GLY A 77 7.91 1.38 -18.27
C GLY A 77 7.18 2.49 -19.02
N ASN A 78 5.85 2.59 -18.89
CA ASN A 78 5.04 3.67 -19.48
C ASN A 78 4.73 4.77 -18.44
N ASN A 79 3.74 5.63 -18.70
CA ASN A 79 3.31 6.72 -17.83
C ASN A 79 1.80 6.61 -17.50
N ILE A 80 1.35 5.39 -17.22
CA ILE A 80 -0.04 5.07 -16.92
C ILE A 80 -0.29 5.28 -15.42
N ARG A 81 -0.66 6.51 -15.05
CA ARG A 81 -0.83 6.91 -13.65
C ARG A 81 -2.09 6.36 -12.98
N ILE A 82 -3.15 6.18 -13.75
CA ILE A 82 -4.47 5.80 -13.24
C ILE A 82 -4.98 4.66 -14.12
N LEU A 83 -5.46 3.60 -13.48
CA LEU A 83 -6.30 2.60 -14.13
C LEU A 83 -7.73 2.71 -13.60
N ASN A 84 -8.67 2.86 -14.53
CA ASN A 84 -10.09 3.05 -14.25
C ASN A 84 -10.97 2.07 -15.05
N ASN A 85 -12.27 2.08 -14.79
CA ASN A 85 -13.24 1.21 -15.46
C ASN A 85 -13.30 1.37 -17.00
N GLU A 86 -12.77 2.46 -17.57
CA GLU A 86 -12.69 2.69 -19.01
C GLU A 86 -11.40 2.13 -19.63
N SER A 87 -10.41 1.77 -18.80
CA SER A 87 -9.09 1.30 -19.27
C SER A 87 -9.18 -0.01 -20.06
N PHE A 88 -10.12 -0.88 -19.69
CA PHE A 88 -10.44 -2.13 -20.38
C PHE A 88 -11.91 -2.10 -20.86
N PRO A 89 -12.22 -1.47 -22.00
CA PRO A 89 -13.60 -1.21 -22.42
C PRO A 89 -14.36 -2.45 -22.90
N LYS A 90 -13.65 -3.55 -23.21
CA LYS A 90 -14.23 -4.81 -23.67
C LYS A 90 -13.71 -5.98 -22.83
N PRO A 91 -14.50 -7.06 -22.65
CA PRO A 91 -14.03 -8.28 -22.02
C PRO A 91 -12.86 -8.89 -22.79
N LEU A 92 -11.78 -9.22 -22.08
CA LEU A 92 -10.61 -9.93 -22.59
C LEU A 92 -10.56 -11.33 -21.95
N GLU A 93 -11.38 -12.23 -22.48
CA GLU A 93 -11.64 -13.57 -21.91
C GLU A 93 -10.39 -14.44 -21.78
N HIS A 94 -9.37 -14.19 -22.60
CA HIS A 94 -8.15 -14.98 -22.65
C HIS A 94 -6.95 -14.30 -21.97
N LEU A 95 -7.08 -13.06 -21.50
CA LEU A 95 -5.96 -12.35 -20.89
C LEU A 95 -5.67 -12.96 -19.52
N THR A 96 -4.46 -13.49 -19.37
CA THR A 96 -3.99 -14.17 -18.15
C THR A 96 -2.87 -13.42 -17.47
N HIS A 97 -2.05 -12.68 -18.23
CA HIS A 97 -0.89 -11.96 -17.72
C HIS A 97 -0.97 -10.47 -18.09
N LEU A 98 -0.94 -9.61 -17.09
CA LEU A 98 -0.90 -8.17 -17.25
C LEU A 98 0.30 -7.59 -16.50
N TYR A 99 1.19 -6.94 -17.24
CA TYR A 99 2.35 -6.25 -16.69
C TYR A 99 2.19 -4.75 -16.88
N VAL A 100 2.13 -4.00 -15.78
CA VAL A 100 2.09 -2.53 -15.76
C VAL A 100 3.15 -2.00 -14.80
N SER A 101 4.31 -2.66 -14.78
CA SER A 101 5.42 -2.29 -13.91
C SER A 101 6.06 -0.97 -14.34
N GLY A 102 6.64 -0.21 -13.41
CA GLY A 102 7.44 0.97 -13.77
C GLY A 102 6.64 2.09 -14.45
N SER A 103 5.33 2.17 -14.21
CA SER A 103 4.40 3.04 -14.97
C SER A 103 3.99 4.33 -14.25
N GLN A 104 4.61 4.61 -13.10
CA GLN A 104 4.25 5.73 -12.22
C GLN A 104 2.78 5.68 -11.77
N MET A 105 2.22 4.48 -11.61
CA MET A 105 0.82 4.30 -11.22
C MET A 105 0.61 4.79 -9.79
N GLU A 106 -0.40 5.63 -9.60
CA GLU A 106 -0.78 6.26 -8.32
C GLU A 106 -2.09 5.68 -7.79
N GLN A 107 -3.03 5.33 -8.67
CA GLN A 107 -4.40 4.97 -8.31
C GLN A 107 -4.97 3.82 -9.16
N LEU A 108 -5.67 2.90 -8.48
CA LEU A 108 -6.52 1.89 -9.09
C LEU A 108 -7.97 2.05 -8.61
N ASP A 109 -8.87 2.37 -9.54
CA ASP A 109 -10.29 2.57 -9.24
C ASP A 109 -11.06 1.26 -9.09
N SER A 110 -12.29 1.36 -8.57
CA SER A 110 -13.19 0.22 -8.44
C SER A 110 -13.51 -0.42 -9.80
N MET A 111 -13.63 -1.75 -9.78
CA MET A 111 -14.02 -2.59 -10.91
C MET A 111 -13.13 -2.49 -12.16
N VAL A 112 -11.92 -1.94 -12.04
CA VAL A 112 -10.99 -1.75 -13.16
C VAL A 112 -10.62 -3.06 -13.87
N PHE A 113 -10.55 -4.18 -13.13
CA PHE A 113 -10.22 -5.48 -13.70
C PHE A 113 -11.45 -6.37 -13.98
N LYS A 114 -12.68 -5.82 -13.91
CA LYS A 114 -13.92 -6.58 -14.14
C LYS A 114 -13.97 -7.27 -15.51
N ASN A 115 -13.39 -6.64 -16.52
CA ASN A 115 -13.36 -7.17 -17.89
C ASN A 115 -12.19 -8.13 -18.15
N LEU A 116 -11.47 -8.57 -17.11
CA LEU A 116 -10.34 -9.50 -17.19
C LEU A 116 -10.60 -10.79 -16.38
N PRO A 117 -11.65 -11.57 -16.72
CA PRO A 117 -12.13 -12.69 -15.89
C PRO A 117 -11.16 -13.89 -15.78
N SER A 118 -10.13 -13.93 -16.61
CA SER A 118 -9.11 -14.98 -16.65
C SER A 118 -7.74 -14.51 -16.14
N LEU A 119 -7.65 -13.30 -15.58
CA LEU A 119 -6.39 -12.75 -15.10
C LEU A 119 -5.83 -13.59 -13.95
N ARG A 120 -4.58 -14.05 -14.13
CA ARG A 120 -3.85 -14.91 -13.19
C ARG A 120 -2.62 -14.22 -12.61
N LEU A 121 -1.90 -13.46 -13.44
CA LEU A 121 -0.73 -12.70 -13.03
C LEU A 121 -0.99 -11.21 -13.22
N LEU A 122 -0.82 -10.45 -12.15
CA LEU A 122 -0.87 -8.99 -12.15
C LEU A 122 0.44 -8.45 -11.58
N ASP A 123 1.24 -7.83 -12.44
CA ASP A 123 2.47 -7.16 -12.04
C ASP A 123 2.29 -5.64 -12.04
N LEU A 124 2.31 -5.08 -10.83
CA LEU A 124 2.21 -3.65 -10.54
C LEU A 124 3.49 -3.14 -9.85
N SER A 125 4.60 -3.86 -9.97
CA SER A 125 5.86 -3.49 -9.35
C SER A 125 6.41 -2.15 -9.85
N ASN A 126 7.30 -1.52 -9.08
CA ASN A 126 7.98 -0.28 -9.46
C ASN A 126 7.00 0.88 -9.78
N ASN A 127 5.90 0.97 -9.02
CA ASN A 127 4.91 2.04 -9.13
C ASN A 127 4.89 2.92 -7.86
N ARG A 128 3.90 3.80 -7.74
CA ARG A 128 3.77 4.74 -6.60
C ARG A 128 2.32 4.77 -6.10
N ILE A 129 1.75 3.59 -5.93
CA ILE A 129 0.37 3.38 -5.58
C ILE A 129 0.12 3.96 -4.19
N SER A 130 -0.72 4.99 -4.14
CA SER A 130 -1.23 5.59 -2.91
C SER A 130 -2.67 5.18 -2.63
N GLU A 131 -3.44 4.82 -3.66
CA GLU A 131 -4.82 4.40 -3.54
C GLU A 131 -5.08 3.12 -4.33
N PHE A 132 -5.48 2.07 -3.62
CA PHE A 132 -5.92 0.81 -4.21
C PHE A 132 -7.33 0.52 -3.71
N ASN A 133 -8.33 0.73 -4.57
CA ASN A 133 -9.70 0.47 -4.20
C ASN A 133 -9.92 -1.04 -3.94
N VAL A 134 -10.54 -1.39 -2.81
CA VAL A 134 -10.80 -2.78 -2.41
C VAL A 134 -11.65 -3.53 -3.45
N GLU A 135 -12.49 -2.81 -4.19
CA GLU A 135 -13.35 -3.33 -5.26
C GLU A 135 -12.71 -3.28 -6.65
N ALA A 136 -11.42 -2.92 -6.77
CA ALA A 136 -10.70 -2.94 -8.05
C ALA A 136 -10.69 -4.34 -8.68
N LEU A 137 -10.59 -5.37 -7.82
CA LEU A 137 -10.64 -6.78 -8.19
C LEU A 137 -12.05 -7.35 -7.94
N PRO A 138 -12.64 -8.08 -8.90
CA PRO A 138 -13.88 -8.84 -8.67
C PRO A 138 -13.71 -9.88 -7.56
N GLN A 139 -14.80 -10.23 -6.86
CA GLN A 139 -14.76 -11.24 -5.77
C GLN A 139 -14.38 -12.64 -6.28
N ASP A 140 -14.74 -12.98 -7.51
CA ASP A 140 -14.47 -14.26 -8.18
C ASP A 140 -13.19 -14.24 -9.03
N ASN A 141 -12.28 -13.29 -8.77
CA ASN A 141 -11.02 -13.20 -9.48
C ASN A 141 -10.16 -14.48 -9.32
N LYS A 142 -9.28 -14.69 -10.28
CA LYS A 142 -8.42 -15.88 -10.37
C LYS A 142 -6.94 -15.53 -10.24
N ILE A 143 -6.63 -14.42 -9.58
CA ILE A 143 -5.26 -13.93 -9.47
C ILE A 143 -4.49 -14.89 -8.57
N GLU A 144 -3.46 -15.51 -9.13
CA GLU A 144 -2.56 -16.46 -8.49
C GLU A 144 -1.24 -15.79 -8.11
N VAL A 145 -0.80 -14.79 -8.90
CA VAL A 145 0.46 -14.07 -8.71
C VAL A 145 0.18 -12.57 -8.69
N LEU A 146 0.52 -11.93 -7.58
CA LEU A 146 0.42 -10.48 -7.40
C LEU A 146 1.78 -9.92 -7.03
N ASN A 147 2.34 -9.09 -7.90
CA ASN A 147 3.60 -8.39 -7.64
C ASN A 147 3.34 -6.91 -7.34
N LEU A 148 3.64 -6.53 -6.11
CA LEU A 148 3.57 -5.18 -5.56
C LEU A 148 4.94 -4.73 -5.04
N SER A 149 6.05 -5.30 -5.51
CA SER A 149 7.38 -4.86 -5.12
C SER A 149 7.66 -3.41 -5.53
N THR A 150 8.27 -2.61 -4.65
CA THR A 150 8.56 -1.18 -4.91
C THR A 150 7.36 -0.42 -5.48
N SER A 151 6.18 -0.61 -4.90
CA SER A 151 4.93 -0.04 -5.45
C SER A 151 4.16 0.82 -4.46
N LEU A 152 4.34 0.65 -3.14
CA LEU A 152 3.54 1.31 -2.11
C LEU A 152 4.19 2.64 -1.69
N TYR A 153 3.58 3.77 -2.04
CA TYR A 153 4.16 5.10 -1.78
C TYR A 153 3.65 5.73 -0.49
N ASN A 154 4.52 6.19 0.42
CA ASN A 154 4.17 6.93 1.65
C ASN A 154 3.30 6.14 2.66
N HIS A 155 3.31 4.81 2.61
CA HIS A 155 2.53 3.95 3.50
C HIS A 155 3.45 3.03 4.31
N SER A 156 4.08 3.59 5.33
CA SER A 156 4.84 2.82 6.33
C SER A 156 3.97 1.84 7.13
N TYR A 157 2.64 2.02 7.08
CA TYR A 157 1.63 1.20 7.74
C TYR A 157 0.62 0.68 6.71
N MET A 158 0.55 -0.65 6.56
CA MET A 158 -0.21 -1.35 5.53
C MET A 158 -1.75 -1.29 5.71
N GLY A 159 -2.27 -0.41 6.57
CA GLY A 159 -3.69 -0.38 6.97
C GLY A 159 -4.68 -0.19 5.82
N VAL A 160 -4.32 0.59 4.79
CA VAL A 160 -5.18 0.81 3.60
C VAL A 160 -5.29 -0.47 2.77
N PHE A 161 -4.20 -1.20 2.61
CA PHE A 161 -4.14 -2.43 1.82
C PHE A 161 -4.60 -3.67 2.59
N ALA A 162 -4.66 -3.61 3.93
CA ALA A 162 -5.15 -4.71 4.76
C ALA A 162 -6.53 -5.23 4.33
N ASN A 163 -7.43 -4.31 3.92
CA ASN A 163 -8.75 -4.67 3.45
C ASN A 163 -8.75 -5.38 2.09
N LEU A 164 -7.76 -5.10 1.23
CA LEU A 164 -7.58 -5.77 -0.05
C LEU A 164 -7.24 -7.25 0.16
N PHE A 165 -6.28 -7.54 1.05
CA PHE A 165 -5.85 -8.92 1.35
C PHE A 165 -6.95 -9.75 2.00
N LYS A 166 -7.77 -9.16 2.88
CA LYS A 166 -8.85 -9.85 3.58
C LYS A 166 -10.05 -10.23 2.70
N ARG A 167 -10.31 -9.48 1.62
CA ARG A 167 -11.56 -9.64 0.83
C ARG A 167 -11.36 -10.20 -0.55
N SER A 168 -10.28 -9.83 -1.23
CA SER A 168 -10.22 -9.92 -2.69
C SER A 168 -9.11 -10.85 -3.19
N LEU A 169 -8.32 -11.48 -2.33
CA LEU A 169 -7.08 -12.16 -2.74
C LEU A 169 -6.98 -13.63 -2.29
N SER A 170 -8.11 -14.32 -2.08
CA SER A 170 -8.13 -15.72 -1.59
C SER A 170 -7.43 -16.74 -2.50
N LYS A 171 -7.25 -16.41 -3.79
CA LYS A 171 -6.55 -17.26 -4.78
C LYS A 171 -5.07 -16.95 -4.97
N VAL A 172 -4.56 -15.91 -4.31
CA VAL A 172 -3.15 -15.54 -4.45
C VAL A 172 -2.28 -16.62 -3.82
N SER A 173 -1.42 -17.20 -4.65
CA SER A 173 -0.42 -18.19 -4.28
C SER A 173 0.98 -17.61 -4.12
N HIS A 174 1.25 -16.50 -4.81
CA HIS A 174 2.54 -15.82 -4.80
C HIS A 174 2.32 -14.33 -4.62
N LEU A 175 2.80 -13.79 -3.50
CA LEU A 175 2.65 -12.37 -3.15
C LEU A 175 4.02 -11.75 -2.90
N ASP A 176 4.37 -10.78 -3.74
CA ASP A 176 5.60 -10.00 -3.60
C ASP A 176 5.28 -8.59 -3.07
N LEU A 177 5.75 -8.32 -1.86
CA LEU A 177 5.64 -7.05 -1.13
C LEU A 177 7.02 -6.49 -0.79
N SER A 178 8.07 -6.98 -1.44
CA SER A 178 9.44 -6.55 -1.20
C SER A 178 9.65 -5.06 -1.53
N ASN A 179 10.66 -4.44 -0.91
CA ASN A 179 11.09 -3.09 -1.27
C ASN A 179 10.00 -2.00 -1.13
N ASN A 180 9.14 -2.07 -0.10
CA ASN A 180 8.01 -1.15 0.11
C ASN A 180 8.12 -0.29 1.39
N ASP A 181 9.29 -0.27 2.03
CA ASP A 181 9.54 0.47 3.29
C ASP A 181 8.49 0.18 4.39
N LEU A 182 7.94 -1.04 4.41
CA LEU A 182 6.93 -1.44 5.39
C LEU A 182 7.56 -1.49 6.78
N VAL A 183 6.93 -0.87 7.78
CA VAL A 183 7.44 -0.87 9.17
C VAL A 183 6.66 -1.87 10.03
N PHE A 184 5.34 -1.97 9.81
CA PHE A 184 4.45 -2.87 10.54
C PHE A 184 3.44 -3.53 9.61
N LEU A 185 3.13 -4.79 9.92
CA LEU A 185 2.04 -5.54 9.32
C LEU A 185 0.88 -5.62 10.31
N PRO A 186 -0.35 -5.26 9.92
CA PRO A 186 -1.54 -5.49 10.71
C PRO A 186 -1.73 -6.96 11.11
N GLU A 187 -2.31 -7.19 12.29
CA GLU A 187 -2.63 -8.54 12.77
C GLU A 187 -3.54 -9.29 11.80
N GLY A 188 -3.20 -10.55 11.56
CA GLY A 188 -3.94 -11.43 10.66
C GLY A 188 -4.07 -10.91 9.23
N ILE A 189 -3.11 -10.14 8.71
CA ILE A 189 -3.25 -9.57 7.35
C ILE A 189 -3.26 -10.63 6.24
N PHE A 190 -2.62 -11.78 6.47
CA PHE A 190 -2.51 -12.87 5.49
C PHE A 190 -3.41 -14.08 5.80
N THR A 191 -4.29 -13.99 6.81
CA THR A 191 -5.10 -15.13 7.26
C THR A 191 -6.08 -15.62 6.19
N ASP A 192 -6.61 -14.70 5.39
CA ASP A 192 -7.64 -15.01 4.39
C ASP A 192 -7.05 -15.45 3.03
N LEU A 193 -5.71 -15.41 2.90
CA LEU A 193 -5.00 -15.82 1.68
C LEU A 193 -4.79 -17.34 1.64
N SER A 194 -5.86 -18.13 1.66
CA SER A 194 -5.80 -19.59 1.89
C SER A 194 -4.84 -20.37 0.98
N ASP A 195 -4.61 -19.90 -0.24
CA ASP A 195 -3.80 -20.58 -1.25
C ASP A 195 -2.33 -20.06 -1.29
N LEU A 196 -1.94 -19.17 -0.36
CA LEU A 196 -0.64 -18.50 -0.33
C LEU A 196 0.52 -19.47 -0.04
N THR A 197 1.39 -19.64 -1.04
CA THR A 197 2.56 -20.53 -0.97
C THR A 197 3.88 -19.78 -0.85
N VAL A 198 3.97 -18.58 -1.41
CA VAL A 198 5.20 -17.77 -1.38
C VAL A 198 4.85 -16.35 -0.97
N LEU A 199 5.55 -15.87 0.06
CA LEU A 199 5.44 -14.52 0.57
C LEU A 199 6.83 -13.89 0.62
N ASP A 200 7.00 -12.83 -0.15
CA ASP A 200 8.23 -12.06 -0.19
C ASP A 200 8.04 -10.70 0.49
N LEU A 201 8.75 -10.49 1.60
CA LEU A 201 8.77 -9.27 2.39
C LEU A 201 10.18 -8.68 2.50
N ARG A 202 11.11 -9.10 1.62
CA ARG A 202 12.51 -8.65 1.71
C ARG A 202 12.67 -7.16 1.50
N ASN A 203 13.75 -6.60 2.04
CA ASN A 203 14.11 -5.19 1.89
C ASN A 203 12.96 -4.24 2.29
N ASN A 204 12.37 -4.51 3.45
CA ASN A 204 11.44 -3.62 4.11
C ASN A 204 12.08 -3.12 5.42
N THR A 205 11.32 -2.45 6.27
CA THR A 205 11.80 -1.94 7.57
C THR A 205 11.05 -2.58 8.74
N LEU A 206 10.64 -3.84 8.57
CA LEU A 206 9.82 -4.55 9.55
C LEU A 206 10.61 -4.75 10.85
N VAL A 207 10.03 -4.33 11.97
CA VAL A 207 10.69 -4.39 13.30
C VAL A 207 10.19 -5.59 14.10
N SER A 208 8.93 -5.95 13.95
CA SER A 208 8.25 -7.04 14.63
C SER A 208 6.99 -7.45 13.87
N PHE A 209 6.44 -8.61 14.23
CA PHE A 209 5.18 -9.11 13.68
C PHE A 209 4.11 -9.09 14.77
N GLY A 210 2.86 -8.80 14.37
CA GLY A 210 1.70 -8.94 15.24
C GLY A 210 1.29 -10.40 15.39
N ASN A 211 0.32 -10.65 16.25
CA ASN A 211 -0.25 -11.99 16.39
C ASN A 211 -0.95 -12.42 15.10
N ASP A 212 -0.96 -13.73 14.88
CA ASP A 212 -1.64 -14.39 13.78
C ASP A 212 -1.13 -13.95 12.39
N THR A 213 0.08 -13.40 12.31
CA THR A 213 0.66 -12.94 11.04
C THR A 213 0.98 -14.12 10.13
N PHE A 214 1.49 -15.22 10.69
CA PHE A 214 1.93 -16.40 9.94
C PHE A 214 1.15 -17.65 10.35
N VAL A 215 -0.18 -17.61 10.21
CA VAL A 215 -1.07 -18.75 10.54
C VAL A 215 -1.37 -19.61 9.31
N ASN A 216 -0.87 -19.23 8.15
CA ASN A 216 -1.22 -19.89 6.90
C ASN A 216 -0.46 -21.23 6.72
N PRO A 217 -1.15 -22.38 6.75
CA PRO A 217 -0.49 -23.68 6.67
C PRO A 217 -0.01 -24.04 5.26
N THR A 218 -0.42 -23.31 4.22
CA THR A 218 -0.02 -23.58 2.82
C THR A 218 1.27 -22.86 2.44
N LEU A 219 1.78 -21.98 3.30
CA LEU A 219 3.00 -21.21 3.07
C LEU A 219 4.22 -22.13 3.02
N LYS A 220 5.01 -22.02 1.95
CA LYS A 220 6.21 -22.82 1.71
C LYS A 220 7.46 -21.98 1.69
N GLU A 221 7.39 -20.75 1.23
CA GLU A 221 8.54 -19.86 1.16
C GLU A 221 8.19 -18.50 1.77
N LEU A 222 9.00 -18.10 2.75
CA LEU A 222 8.91 -16.83 3.44
C LEU A 222 10.26 -16.12 3.39
N ASP A 223 10.33 -15.00 2.70
CA ASP A 223 11.53 -14.17 2.64
C ASP A 223 11.39 -12.93 3.52
N LEU A 224 12.16 -12.88 4.61
CA LEU A 224 12.22 -11.77 5.56
C LEU A 224 13.58 -11.07 5.54
N ARG A 225 14.39 -11.30 4.50
CA ARG A 225 15.74 -10.73 4.41
C ARG A 225 15.73 -9.21 4.41
N ASP A 226 16.83 -8.62 4.85
CA ASP A 226 17.07 -7.18 4.77
C ASP A 226 15.93 -6.36 5.39
N ASN A 227 15.48 -6.75 6.59
CA ASN A 227 14.50 -6.01 7.38
C ASN A 227 15.16 -5.39 8.63
N ALA A 228 14.35 -4.84 9.54
CA ALA A 228 14.82 -4.23 10.78
C ALA A 228 14.57 -5.11 12.02
N LEU A 229 14.46 -6.44 11.83
CA LEU A 229 14.18 -7.39 12.90
C LEU A 229 15.37 -7.49 13.85
N LYS A 230 15.10 -7.30 15.14
CA LYS A 230 16.11 -7.44 16.21
C LYS A 230 16.03 -8.80 16.89
N VAL A 231 14.83 -9.35 16.99
CA VAL A 231 14.51 -10.64 17.58
C VAL A 231 13.16 -11.10 17.02
N LEU A 232 12.94 -12.41 16.88
CA LEU A 232 11.62 -12.96 16.61
C LEU A 232 10.93 -13.30 17.93
N SER A 233 9.70 -12.82 18.13
CA SER A 233 8.96 -13.09 19.36
C SER A 233 8.60 -14.57 19.49
N ASN A 234 8.40 -15.06 20.71
CA ASN A 234 8.01 -16.45 20.96
C ASN A 234 6.70 -16.85 20.26
N VAL A 235 5.78 -15.89 20.08
CA VAL A 235 4.54 -16.08 19.31
C VAL A 235 4.89 -16.34 17.85
N THR A 236 5.71 -15.49 17.23
CA THR A 236 6.17 -15.66 15.84
C THR A 236 6.92 -16.97 15.64
N LEU A 237 7.81 -17.33 16.58
CA LEU A 237 8.56 -18.59 16.53
C LEU A 237 7.61 -19.80 16.58
N ALA A 238 6.58 -19.75 17.43
CA ALA A 238 5.58 -20.80 17.52
C ALA A 238 4.74 -20.92 16.24
N GLU A 239 4.28 -19.79 15.70
CA GLU A 239 3.53 -19.74 14.43
C GLU A 239 4.32 -20.38 13.29
N LEU A 240 5.57 -19.95 13.07
CA LEU A 240 6.42 -20.49 12.00
C LEU A 240 6.73 -21.98 12.18
N SER A 241 6.82 -22.47 13.43
CA SER A 241 7.09 -23.88 13.72
C SER A 241 5.91 -24.80 13.40
N LEU A 242 4.70 -24.26 13.26
CA LEU A 242 3.50 -25.03 12.94
C LEU A 242 3.31 -25.26 11.44
N ILE A 243 4.05 -24.51 10.59
CA ILE A 243 3.89 -24.57 9.14
C ILE A 243 4.78 -25.70 8.58
N PRO A 244 4.20 -26.72 7.93
CA PRO A 244 4.96 -27.84 7.38
C PRO A 244 5.74 -27.44 6.12
N ASP A 245 6.93 -28.03 5.94
CA ASP A 245 7.79 -27.85 4.76
C ASP A 245 8.13 -26.38 4.42
N LEU A 246 8.04 -25.50 5.42
CA LEU A 246 8.38 -24.09 5.28
C LEU A 246 9.86 -23.92 4.91
N ARG A 247 10.20 -22.82 4.24
CA ARG A 247 11.56 -22.33 3.99
C ARG A 247 11.58 -20.85 4.34
N VAL A 248 12.36 -20.48 5.35
CA VAL A 248 12.46 -19.10 5.82
C VAL A 248 13.86 -18.55 5.54
N SER A 249 13.94 -17.31 5.05
CA SER A 249 15.19 -16.57 4.92
C SER A 249 15.18 -15.33 5.82
N LEU A 250 16.24 -15.14 6.61
CA LEU A 250 16.34 -14.17 7.72
C LEU A 250 17.59 -13.28 7.66
N ALA A 251 18.50 -13.49 6.71
CA ALA A 251 19.75 -12.73 6.57
C ALA A 251 19.52 -11.22 6.39
N GLY A 252 20.52 -10.41 6.74
CA GLY A 252 20.44 -8.96 6.58
C GLY A 252 19.65 -8.22 7.67
N ASN A 253 19.12 -8.93 8.67
CA ASN A 253 18.45 -8.32 9.82
C ASN A 253 19.43 -7.93 10.95
N PRO A 254 19.19 -6.82 11.67
CA PRO A 254 20.05 -6.33 12.75
C PRO A 254 19.80 -7.08 14.08
N TRP A 255 20.13 -8.37 14.12
CA TRP A 255 19.90 -9.24 15.27
C TRP A 255 20.57 -8.69 16.54
N ARG A 256 19.79 -8.63 17.62
CA ARG A 256 20.20 -8.22 18.96
C ARG A 256 20.56 -9.46 19.76
N CYS A 257 21.84 -9.65 20.00
CA CYS A 257 22.40 -10.78 20.73
C CYS A 257 22.62 -10.44 22.21
N ASP A 258 21.53 -10.15 22.91
CA ASP A 258 21.48 -10.12 24.37
C ASP A 258 20.64 -11.30 24.85
N CYS A 259 20.22 -11.31 26.12
CA CYS A 259 19.50 -12.46 26.66
C CYS A 259 18.09 -12.66 26.10
N ASP A 260 17.50 -11.67 25.44
CA ASP A 260 16.17 -11.83 24.83
C ASP A 260 16.20 -12.74 23.59
N ILE A 261 17.38 -13.03 23.03
CA ILE A 261 17.53 -13.87 21.83
C ILE A 261 17.55 -15.38 22.13
N GLU A 262 17.61 -15.79 23.40
CA GLU A 262 17.85 -17.19 23.81
C GLU A 262 16.87 -18.17 23.17
N ASP A 263 15.56 -17.88 23.22
CA ASP A 263 14.50 -18.70 22.62
C ASP A 263 14.69 -18.83 21.09
N MET A 264 15.13 -17.76 20.43
CA MET A 264 15.41 -17.76 19.00
C MET A 264 16.63 -18.62 18.66
N LEU A 265 17.67 -18.63 19.50
CA LEU A 265 18.84 -19.50 19.28
C LEU A 265 18.47 -20.99 19.38
N ILE A 266 17.71 -21.36 20.41
CA ILE A 266 17.20 -22.73 20.58
C ILE A 266 16.32 -23.12 19.39
N TRP A 267 15.50 -22.18 18.92
CA TRP A 267 14.66 -22.39 17.75
C TRP A 267 15.47 -22.59 16.46
N LEU A 268 16.53 -21.80 16.23
CA LEU A 268 17.43 -21.94 15.07
C LEU A 268 18.21 -23.26 15.07
N GLU A 269 18.61 -23.74 16.25
CA GLU A 269 19.30 -25.03 16.40
C GLU A 269 18.37 -26.20 16.06
N ARG A 270 17.11 -26.11 16.48
CA ARG A 270 16.12 -27.19 16.30
C ARG A 270 15.59 -27.30 14.88
N HIS A 271 15.56 -26.20 14.12
CA HIS A 271 14.87 -26.14 12.84
C HIS A 271 15.82 -25.89 11.66
N ASP A 272 15.77 -26.79 10.67
CA ASP A 272 16.55 -26.67 9.43
C ASP A 272 15.82 -25.92 8.31
N PHE A 273 14.55 -25.56 8.52
CA PHE A 273 13.79 -24.79 7.53
C PHE A 273 14.28 -23.34 7.37
N VAL A 274 15.11 -22.84 8.29
CA VAL A 274 15.76 -21.54 8.15
C VAL A 274 16.99 -21.71 7.25
N VAL A 275 16.81 -21.37 5.98
CA VAL A 275 17.73 -21.74 4.90
C VAL A 275 19.09 -21.05 5.05
N ASP A 276 19.11 -19.84 5.59
CA ASP A 276 20.28 -18.99 5.74
C ASP A 276 20.76 -18.86 7.20
N LYS A 277 20.40 -19.82 8.07
CA LYS A 277 20.74 -19.78 9.51
C LYS A 277 22.23 -19.62 9.82
N LEU A 278 23.11 -20.12 8.96
CA LEU A 278 24.57 -20.01 9.08
C LEU A 278 25.10 -18.59 8.77
N ASN A 279 24.33 -17.79 8.04
CA ASN A 279 24.69 -16.43 7.65
C ASN A 279 24.16 -15.37 8.62
N LEU A 280 23.43 -15.79 9.67
CA LEU A 280 22.88 -14.87 10.65
C LEU A 280 23.97 -14.42 11.61
N THR A 281 24.17 -13.10 11.69
CA THR A 281 25.17 -12.49 12.58
C THR A 281 24.57 -11.43 13.47
N CYS A 282 25.16 -11.26 14.65
CA CYS A 282 24.79 -10.22 15.59
C CYS A 282 25.11 -8.82 15.05
N SER A 283 24.20 -7.87 15.27
CA SER A 283 24.41 -6.45 15.01
C SER A 283 24.65 -5.65 16.29
N PHE A 284 24.00 -6.09 17.38
CA PHE A 284 24.12 -5.53 18.73
C PHE A 284 24.30 -6.69 19.73
N PRO A 285 25.01 -6.51 20.86
CA PRO A 285 25.80 -5.33 21.24
C PRO A 285 27.09 -5.20 20.42
N LYS A 286 27.81 -4.09 20.56
CA LYS A 286 28.96 -3.78 19.70
C LYS A 286 30.08 -4.82 19.80
N GLU A 287 30.22 -5.43 20.97
CA GLU A 287 31.22 -6.44 21.31
C GLU A 287 30.99 -7.74 20.54
N LEU A 288 29.73 -8.06 20.24
CA LEU A 288 29.33 -9.26 19.50
C LEU A 288 29.06 -8.96 18.03
N LYS A 289 29.29 -7.73 17.55
CA LYS A 289 28.98 -7.36 16.17
C LYS A 289 29.69 -8.29 15.17
N ASN A 290 28.92 -8.80 14.21
CA ASN A 290 29.31 -9.80 13.20
C ASN A 290 29.59 -11.22 13.74
N ALA A 291 29.37 -11.48 15.03
CA ALA A 291 29.46 -12.85 15.56
C ALA A 291 28.31 -13.72 15.00
N PRO A 292 28.57 -14.96 14.55
CA PRO A 292 27.52 -15.87 14.10
C PRO A 292 26.56 -16.26 15.23
N LEU A 293 25.25 -16.22 14.98
CA LEU A 293 24.23 -16.52 16.01
C LEU A 293 24.37 -17.93 16.58
N LEU A 294 24.58 -18.93 15.72
CA LEU A 294 24.69 -20.33 16.11
C LEU A 294 25.98 -20.68 16.90
N HIS A 295 26.91 -19.74 17.03
CA HIS A 295 28.14 -19.93 17.81
C HIS A 295 28.09 -19.22 19.17
N LEU A 296 26.96 -18.59 19.53
CA LEU A 296 26.81 -17.92 20.81
C LEU A 296 26.61 -18.95 21.94
N GLU A 297 27.39 -18.82 23.00
CA GLU A 297 27.21 -19.60 24.22
C GLU A 297 26.05 -19.03 25.05
N GLN A 298 24.93 -19.76 25.09
CA GLN A 298 23.66 -19.35 25.72
C GLN A 298 23.75 -18.84 27.18
N PRO A 299 24.58 -19.39 28.10
CA PRO A 299 24.58 -18.96 29.51
C PRO A 299 25.34 -17.65 29.80
N HIS A 300 25.86 -16.95 28.79
CA HIS A 300 26.76 -15.80 28.96
C HIS A 300 26.31 -14.52 28.25
N LEU A 301 25.10 -14.47 27.69
CA LEU A 301 24.62 -13.26 27.02
C LEU A 301 24.24 -12.19 28.06
N PRO A 302 24.81 -10.97 27.98
CA PRO A 302 24.56 -9.93 28.96
C PRO A 302 23.12 -9.41 28.83
N CYS A 303 22.25 -9.73 29.78
CA CYS A 303 21.05 -8.92 30.02
C CYS A 303 21.49 -7.59 30.63
N TRP A 304 21.25 -6.47 29.96
CA TRP A 304 21.18 -5.20 30.69
C TRP A 304 19.91 -5.24 31.53
N SER A 305 19.98 -5.82 32.74
CA SER A 305 18.86 -5.74 33.67
C SER A 305 18.58 -4.26 33.95
N ASN A 306 17.30 -3.88 33.88
CA ASN A 306 16.78 -2.55 34.20
C ASN A 306 16.95 -2.16 35.68
N ASN A 307 18.07 -2.48 36.32
CA ASN A 307 18.38 -2.12 37.69
C ASN A 307 19.69 -1.30 37.84
N GLY A 308 20.19 -0.67 36.79
CA GLY A 308 21.37 0.20 36.93
C GLY A 308 21.71 1.18 35.81
N ASP A 309 20.93 1.28 34.73
CA ASP A 309 21.29 2.18 33.61
C ASP A 309 20.08 2.82 32.90
N VAL A 310 18.91 2.83 33.55
CA VAL A 310 17.76 3.64 33.10
C VAL A 310 17.90 5.11 33.51
N ASP A 311 18.76 5.41 34.49
CA ASP A 311 19.01 6.80 34.92
C ASP A 311 19.78 7.62 33.87
N ARG A 312 20.64 7.01 33.04
CA ARG A 312 21.48 7.80 32.11
C ARG A 312 20.81 8.17 30.79
N ALA A 313 19.74 7.48 30.40
CA ALA A 313 19.06 7.73 29.12
C ALA A 313 17.86 8.68 29.24
N LEU A 314 17.27 8.80 30.43
CA LEU A 314 16.13 9.70 30.70
C LEU A 314 16.53 11.05 31.30
N GLU A 315 17.70 11.17 31.92
CA GLU A 315 18.27 12.44 32.39
C GLU A 315 18.26 13.58 31.35
N PRO A 316 18.64 13.37 30.06
CA PRO A 316 18.60 14.46 29.09
C PRO A 316 17.16 14.93 28.77
N SER A 317 16.14 14.08 28.91
CA SER A 317 14.74 14.44 28.60
C SER A 317 14.09 15.28 29.71
N TYR A 318 14.34 14.95 30.99
CA TYR A 318 13.81 15.70 32.13
C TYR A 318 14.55 17.02 32.37
N VAL A 319 15.87 17.06 32.14
CA VAL A 319 16.63 18.33 32.20
C VAL A 319 16.17 19.28 31.10
N PHE A 320 15.92 18.77 29.89
CA PHE A 320 15.37 19.57 28.80
C PHE A 320 13.96 20.07 29.10
N LEU A 321 13.09 19.20 29.63
CA LEU A 321 11.74 19.59 30.08
C LEU A 321 11.80 20.67 31.18
N GLY A 322 12.70 20.52 32.15
CA GLY A 322 12.93 21.49 33.21
C GLY A 322 13.40 22.84 32.68
N MET A 323 14.30 22.86 31.69
CA MET A 323 14.77 24.08 31.03
C MET A 323 13.63 24.78 30.27
N VAL A 324 12.79 24.03 29.57
CA VAL A 324 11.64 24.57 28.84
C VAL A 324 10.61 25.17 29.81
N LEU A 325 10.29 24.47 30.90
CA LEU A 325 9.36 24.97 31.91
C LEU A 325 9.90 26.22 32.62
N ALA A 326 11.20 26.26 32.92
CA ALA A 326 11.85 27.44 33.48
C ALA A 326 11.79 28.64 32.52
N LEU A 327 12.04 28.42 31.23
CA LEU A 327 11.94 29.46 30.20
C LEU A 327 10.51 30.01 30.10
N ILE A 328 9.51 29.13 30.06
CA ILE A 328 8.09 29.52 30.05
C ILE A 328 7.75 30.35 31.30
N GLY A 329 8.22 29.94 32.48
CA GLY A 329 8.03 30.67 33.73
C GLY A 329 8.65 32.07 33.70
N VAL A 330 9.87 32.20 33.17
CA VAL A 330 10.56 33.50 33.03
C VAL A 330 9.81 34.42 32.05
N ILE A 331 9.38 33.90 30.90
CA ILE A 331 8.60 34.67 29.92
C ILE A 331 7.27 35.11 30.55
N PHE A 332 6.57 34.23 31.26
CA PHE A 332 5.32 34.57 31.93
C PHE A 332 5.51 35.69 32.98
N LEU A 333 6.54 35.58 33.81
CA LEU A 333 6.89 36.62 34.78
C LEU A 333 7.28 37.95 34.11
N LEU A 334 8.01 37.89 32.99
CA LEU A 334 8.34 39.08 32.20
C LEU A 334 7.09 39.75 31.64
N VAL A 335 6.14 38.98 31.10
CA VAL A 335 4.86 39.49 30.60
C VAL A 335 4.06 40.16 31.71
N LEU A 336 3.96 39.53 32.89
CA LEU A 336 3.32 40.12 34.06
C LEU A 336 4.04 41.41 34.52
N TYR A 337 5.36 41.41 34.50
CA TYR A 337 6.17 42.56 34.89
C TYR A 337 6.00 43.75 33.94
N LEU A 338 6.06 43.51 32.63
CA LEU A 338 5.85 44.55 31.61
C LEU A 338 4.42 45.10 31.66
N ASN A 339 3.43 44.24 31.91
CA ASN A 339 2.03 44.64 32.02
C ASN A 339 1.59 45.03 33.44
N ARG A 340 2.49 45.11 34.41
CA ARG A 340 2.13 45.31 35.84
C ARG A 340 1.28 46.57 36.09
N LYS A 341 1.54 47.64 35.33
CA LYS A 341 0.77 48.89 35.44
C LYS A 341 -0.63 48.74 34.83
N GLY A 342 -0.75 48.05 33.70
CA GLY A 342 -2.01 47.73 33.04
C GLY A 342 -2.88 46.81 33.90
N ILE A 343 -2.30 45.75 34.46
CA ILE A 343 -2.97 44.81 35.35
C ILE A 343 -3.46 45.51 36.62
N LYS A 344 -2.63 46.38 37.24
CA LYS A 344 -3.09 47.19 38.38
C LYS A 344 -4.24 48.12 37.99
N LYS A 345 -4.18 48.79 36.85
CA LYS A 345 -5.28 49.65 36.40
C LYS A 345 -6.57 48.84 36.16
N TRP A 346 -6.45 47.67 35.54
CA TRP A 346 -7.57 46.76 35.30
C TRP A 346 -8.19 46.24 36.62
N ILE A 347 -7.37 45.86 37.60
CA ILE A 347 -7.87 45.36 38.89
C ILE A 347 -8.60 46.44 39.70
N TYR A 348 -8.11 47.69 39.64
CA TYR A 348 -8.79 48.82 40.27
C TYR A 348 -10.12 49.11 39.57
N ASN A 349 -10.13 49.17 38.23
CA ASN A 349 -11.35 49.39 37.46
C ASN A 349 -12.41 48.30 37.72
N ILE A 350 -12.01 47.03 37.83
CA ILE A 350 -12.93 45.93 38.17
C ILE A 350 -13.48 46.08 39.58
N ARG A 351 -12.61 46.38 40.54
CA ARG A 351 -13.04 46.57 41.92
C ARG A 351 -14.04 47.71 42.03
N ASP A 352 -13.78 48.81 41.33
CA ASP A 352 -14.65 49.97 41.33
C ASP A 352 -15.97 49.66 40.61
N ALA A 353 -15.95 48.95 39.48
CA ALA A 353 -17.17 48.47 38.81
C ALA A 353 -18.00 47.51 39.68
N CYS A 354 -17.36 46.59 40.41
CA CYS A 354 -18.04 45.71 41.36
C CYS A 354 -18.63 46.48 42.54
N ARG A 355 -17.92 47.50 43.02
CA ARG A 355 -18.39 48.38 44.11
C ARG A 355 -19.62 49.17 43.68
N ASP A 356 -19.58 49.81 42.51
CA ASP A 356 -20.71 50.56 41.96
C ASP A 356 -21.94 49.67 41.76
N HIS A 357 -21.73 48.42 41.29
CA HIS A 357 -22.81 47.46 41.12
C HIS A 357 -23.44 47.06 42.46
N MET A 358 -22.62 46.82 43.50
CA MET A 358 -23.09 46.50 44.85
C MET A 358 -23.80 47.68 45.53
N GLU A 359 -23.29 48.90 45.38
CA GLU A 359 -23.95 50.12 45.89
C GLU A 359 -25.30 50.33 45.17
N GLY A 360 -25.37 50.07 43.86
CA GLY A 360 -26.63 50.08 43.11
C GLY A 360 -27.68 49.07 43.61
N TYR A 361 -27.26 47.87 44.02
CA TYR A 361 -28.15 46.92 44.70
C TYR A 361 -28.62 47.44 46.05
N HIS A 362 -27.73 48.07 46.83
CA HIS A 362 -28.07 48.60 48.15
C HIS A 362 -29.14 49.71 48.05
N TYR A 363 -28.98 50.65 47.12
CA TYR A 363 -29.97 51.71 46.88
C TYR A 363 -31.34 51.18 46.41
N ARG A 364 -31.35 50.17 45.52
CA ARG A 364 -32.61 49.51 45.11
C ARG A 364 -33.29 48.78 46.26
N TYR A 365 -32.51 48.19 47.16
CA TYR A 365 -33.06 47.51 48.33
C TYR A 365 -33.72 48.51 49.28
N GLU A 366 -33.08 49.64 49.57
CA GLU A 366 -33.65 50.68 50.45
C GLU A 366 -34.94 51.31 49.87
N ILE A 367 -35.01 51.56 48.56
CA ILE A 367 -36.23 52.07 47.89
C ILE A 367 -37.38 51.07 47.98
N ASN A 368 -37.12 49.77 47.78
CA ASN A 368 -38.13 48.73 47.88
C ASN A 368 -38.53 48.41 49.34
N SER A 369 -37.73 48.86 50.30
CA SER A 369 -37.98 48.70 51.74
C SER A 369 -38.79 49.85 52.33
N ASP A 370 -39.04 50.93 51.59
CA ASP A 370 -39.84 52.06 52.07
C ASP A 370 -41.32 51.62 52.19
N PRO A 371 -41.88 51.51 53.42
CA PRO A 371 -43.24 51.02 53.63
C PRO A 371 -44.31 51.94 53.02
N ARG A 372 -43.96 53.14 52.57
CA ARG A 372 -44.91 54.04 51.88
C ARG A 372 -45.23 53.59 50.45
N LEU A 373 -44.32 52.90 49.76
CA LEU A 373 -44.53 52.43 48.38
C LEU A 373 -45.25 51.06 48.33
N ALA A 374 -45.13 50.24 49.37
CA ALA A 374 -45.82 48.94 49.46
C ALA A 374 -47.35 49.05 49.52
N ASN A 375 -47.89 50.21 49.94
CA ASN A 375 -49.34 50.45 50.01
C ASN A 375 -49.96 51.00 48.72
N LEU A 376 -49.16 51.35 47.71
CA LEU A 376 -49.69 51.85 46.43
C LEU A 376 -50.01 50.73 45.43
N SER A 377 -49.40 49.55 45.58
CA SER A 377 -49.62 48.41 44.65
C SER A 377 -50.72 47.43 45.08
N LEU A 378 -51.38 47.66 46.22
CA LEU A 378 -52.44 46.77 46.72
C LEU A 378 -53.87 47.24 46.39
N ASN A 379 -54.03 48.44 45.80
CA ASN A 379 -55.34 49.04 45.53
C ASN A 379 -55.64 49.33 44.04
N SER A 380 -54.87 48.81 43.09
CA SER A 380 -55.09 49.11 41.66
C SER A 380 -55.72 47.98 40.82
N ASP A 381 -56.16 46.88 41.44
CA ASP A 381 -56.95 45.84 40.75
C ASP A 381 -58.24 45.52 41.53
N VAL A 382 -59.20 46.47 41.50
CA VAL A 382 -60.65 46.23 41.58
C VAL A 382 -61.35 47.21 40.65
#